data_AF-A0A926L4U9-F1
#
_entry.id   AF-A0A926L4U9-F1
#
_cell.length_a   1.000
_cell.length_b   1.000
_cell.length_c   1.000
_cell.angle_alpha   90.00
_cell.angle_beta   90.00
_cell.angle_gamma   90.00
#
_symmetry.space_group_name_H-M   'P 1'
#
loop_
_entity.id
_entity.type
_entity.pdbx_description
1 polymer ?
#
loop_
_entity_poly.entity_id
_entity_poly.type
_entity_poly.pdbx_seq_one_letter_code
_entity_poly.pdbx_strand_id
1 'polypeptide(L)'
;MADTAVEEPDSLRAPKNSEDPAPRRRWWHRWPDWSGRLVVVWSVLYGLAGLYWALGGDGYPFAEAVEDRSSSSILEPSSAAVVAPVMAVFGAVGAVAGTLMVRGRGTGRTRRALLAFGWTAGGLLTFLIPDYSLLGLLVFSPVLLVFVFTGVPGPQDLGDILYWHRINLIIVFVGGLLWIATTLAYQRRTGGSCVRCGRGDRAAASWTDPAAALRWSRWAVWTAVISTLPYDITRIAWYFGWPLGITDEFLKDMQDTPNMLEMGLALGVVSTLGSLLMHGLIARWGEVWPRWVWFKRGRPVHPATAVVPASVVAVVLIPAGLMAIRDFDPHMWGTLGPSVFWAVWGVALGVATFGYHLRRRGGCAHCGRG
;
A
#
# COMPACT_ATOMS: atom_id res chain seq x y z
N MET A 1 67.69 -31.91 -40.94
CA MET A 1 68.22 -30.53 -40.90
C MET A 1 67.01 -29.63 -41.04
N ALA A 2 66.42 -29.14 -39.94
CA ALA A 2 66.93 -28.05 -39.10
C ALA A 2 67.07 -26.77 -39.94
N ASP A 3 66.60 -25.58 -39.58
CA ASP A 3 65.77 -25.06 -38.50
C ASP A 3 65.58 -23.55 -38.84
N THR A 4 64.63 -22.86 -38.19
CA THR A 4 64.51 -21.38 -38.06
C THR A 4 64.12 -20.55 -39.30
N ALA A 5 63.43 -19.42 -39.24
CA ALA A 5 62.58 -18.74 -38.25
C ALA A 5 61.98 -17.52 -39.00
N VAL A 6 60.87 -16.96 -38.52
CA VAL A 6 60.69 -15.52 -38.17
C VAL A 6 59.19 -15.23 -38.00
N GLU A 7 58.86 -14.87 -36.77
CA GLU A 7 57.59 -14.29 -36.31
C GLU A 7 57.48 -12.78 -36.61
N GLU A 8 56.23 -12.36 -36.86
CA GLU A 8 55.59 -11.05 -36.60
C GLU A 8 56.00 -9.78 -37.39
N PRO A 9 55.17 -8.70 -37.42
CA PRO A 9 53.77 -8.54 -36.98
C PRO A 9 52.85 -7.85 -38.03
N ASP A 10 51.55 -8.18 -38.07
CA ASP A 10 50.57 -7.34 -38.78
C ASP A 10 49.58 -6.68 -37.80
N SER A 11 49.92 -5.43 -37.50
CA SER A 11 49.05 -4.27 -37.29
C SER A 11 47.76 -4.41 -36.45
N LEU A 12 47.83 -3.81 -35.25
CA LEU A 12 46.92 -2.75 -34.78
C LEU A 12 45.41 -2.97 -35.06
N ARG A 13 44.78 -3.87 -34.31
CA ARG A 13 43.35 -3.73 -34.00
C ARG A 13 43.20 -3.12 -32.60
N ALA A 14 42.98 -1.81 -32.58
CA ALA A 14 42.51 -1.10 -31.39
C ALA A 14 41.29 -1.82 -30.80
N PRO A 15 41.18 -1.95 -29.47
CA PRO A 15 39.96 -2.48 -28.87
C PRO A 15 38.80 -1.56 -29.25
N LYS A 16 37.81 -2.10 -29.97
CA LYS A 16 36.49 -1.47 -30.09
C LYS A 16 36.01 -1.26 -28.66
N ASN A 17 36.02 -0.01 -28.20
CA ASN A 17 35.23 0.42 -27.07
C ASN A 17 33.77 0.09 -27.40
N SER A 18 33.30 -1.07 -26.96
CA SER A 18 31.89 -1.33 -26.83
C SER A 18 31.41 -0.38 -25.75
N GLU A 19 30.93 0.79 -26.17
CA GLU A 19 30.05 1.61 -25.36
C GLU A 19 28.86 0.73 -24.99
N ASP A 20 28.95 0.13 -23.82
CA ASP A 20 27.87 -0.61 -23.19
C ASP A 20 26.66 0.34 -23.18
N PRO A 21 25.54 0.00 -23.84
CA PRO A 21 24.40 0.90 -23.89
C PRO A 21 23.96 1.19 -22.45
N ALA A 22 24.14 2.45 -22.02
CA ALA A 22 23.85 2.89 -20.67
C ALA A 22 22.52 2.28 -20.21
N PRO A 23 22.49 1.50 -19.12
CA PRO A 23 21.33 0.69 -18.78
C PRO A 23 20.13 1.62 -18.66
N ARG A 24 19.12 1.44 -19.53
CA ARG A 24 17.86 2.20 -19.54
C ARG A 24 17.37 2.29 -18.10
N ARG A 25 17.60 3.45 -17.45
CA ARG A 25 17.26 3.64 -16.04
C ARG A 25 15.74 3.63 -15.95
N ARG A 26 15.17 2.47 -15.60
CA ARG A 26 13.73 2.29 -15.39
C ARG A 26 13.23 3.39 -14.46
N TRP A 27 12.09 4.02 -14.77
CA TRP A 27 11.52 5.14 -14.01
C TRP A 27 11.40 4.88 -12.49
N TRP A 28 11.16 3.61 -12.10
CA TRP A 28 11.21 3.11 -10.73
C TRP A 28 12.51 3.41 -9.96
N HIS A 29 13.65 3.58 -10.66
CA HIS A 29 14.94 3.88 -10.04
C HIS A 29 15.04 5.34 -9.58
N ARG A 30 14.22 6.24 -10.15
CA ARG A 30 14.17 7.68 -9.84
C ARG A 30 13.03 8.04 -8.89
N TRP A 31 12.49 7.07 -8.16
CA TRP A 31 11.40 7.29 -7.20
C TRP A 31 11.62 8.42 -6.20
N PRO A 32 12.83 8.66 -5.66
CA PRO A 32 13.03 9.77 -4.74
C PRO A 32 12.87 11.15 -5.37
N ASP A 33 13.07 11.25 -6.69
CA ASP A 33 13.06 12.52 -7.42
C ASP A 33 11.68 12.81 -8.02
N TRP A 34 10.96 11.77 -8.47
CA TRP A 34 9.59 11.96 -8.96
C TRP A 34 8.60 12.07 -7.81
N SER A 35 8.76 11.34 -6.70
CA SER A 35 7.83 11.44 -5.55
C SER A 35 7.78 12.86 -5.00
N GLY A 36 8.94 13.49 -4.80
CA GLY A 36 9.03 14.86 -4.33
C GLY A 36 8.41 15.89 -5.26
N ARG A 37 8.52 15.70 -6.58
CA ARG A 37 7.86 16.61 -7.55
C ARG A 37 6.35 16.39 -7.57
N LEU A 38 5.92 15.13 -7.57
CA LEU A 38 4.50 14.78 -7.58
C LEU A 38 3.79 15.22 -6.30
N VAL A 39 4.43 15.17 -5.12
CA VAL A 39 3.78 15.63 -3.88
C VAL A 39 3.55 17.14 -3.88
N VAL A 40 4.45 17.92 -4.49
CA VAL A 40 4.26 19.38 -4.66
C VAL A 40 3.10 19.64 -5.60
N VAL A 41 3.08 18.98 -6.77
CA VAL A 41 1.98 19.11 -7.74
C VAL A 41 0.66 18.71 -7.10
N TRP A 42 0.62 17.58 -6.41
CA TRP A 42 -0.57 17.09 -5.70
C TRP A 42 -1.04 18.11 -4.65
N SER A 43 -0.13 18.66 -3.84
CA SER A 43 -0.49 19.64 -2.79
C SER A 43 -1.04 20.94 -3.37
N VAL A 44 -0.48 21.41 -4.50
CA VAL A 44 -1.00 22.59 -5.20
C VAL A 44 -2.39 22.31 -5.77
N LEU A 45 -2.56 21.20 -6.51
CA LEU A 45 -3.84 20.87 -7.12
C LEU A 45 -4.94 20.63 -6.08
N TYR A 46 -4.64 19.87 -5.03
CA TYR A 46 -5.60 19.59 -3.96
C TYR A 46 -5.88 20.84 -3.11
N GLY A 47 -4.89 21.72 -2.92
CA GLY A 47 -5.08 23.01 -2.28
C GLY A 47 -5.97 23.96 -3.09
N LEU A 48 -5.80 23.99 -4.42
CA LEU A 48 -6.67 24.75 -5.32
C LEU A 48 -8.10 24.18 -5.34
N ALA A 49 -8.26 22.86 -5.32
CA ALA A 49 -9.58 22.22 -5.18
C ALA A 49 -10.24 22.60 -3.84
N GLY A 50 -9.49 22.55 -2.73
CA GLY A 50 -9.95 23.03 -1.43
C GLY A 50 -10.37 24.50 -1.45
N LEU A 51 -9.60 25.36 -2.12
CA LEU A 51 -9.96 26.77 -2.27
C LEU A 51 -11.23 26.96 -3.10
N TYR A 52 -11.37 26.23 -4.20
CA TYR A 52 -12.58 26.24 -5.02
C TYR A 52 -13.83 25.88 -4.22
N TRP A 53 -13.78 24.79 -3.44
CA TRP A 53 -14.90 24.40 -2.57
C TRP A 53 -15.14 25.38 -1.42
N ALA A 54 -14.09 25.99 -0.87
CA ALA A 54 -14.22 27.03 0.16
C ALA A 54 -14.92 28.30 -0.35
N LEU A 55 -14.78 28.59 -1.65
CA LEU A 55 -15.43 29.71 -2.33
C LEU A 55 -16.86 29.38 -2.82
N GLY A 56 -17.41 28.22 -2.43
CA GLY A 56 -18.77 27.80 -2.80
C GLY A 56 -18.85 27.04 -4.13
N GLY A 57 -17.73 26.52 -4.64
CA GLY A 57 -17.73 25.65 -5.81
C GLY A 57 -18.45 24.33 -5.59
N ASP A 58 -19.13 23.83 -6.62
CA ASP A 58 -19.90 22.58 -6.57
C ASP A 58 -19.01 21.33 -6.44
N GLY A 59 -19.65 20.19 -6.11
CA GLY A 59 -18.97 18.89 -6.09
C GLY A 59 -18.02 18.69 -4.92
N TYR A 60 -18.36 19.23 -3.75
CA TYR A 60 -17.61 18.96 -2.52
C TYR A 60 -17.66 17.45 -2.18
N PRO A 61 -16.52 16.75 -2.11
CA PRO A 61 -16.49 15.29 -2.08
C PRO A 61 -16.96 14.68 -0.77
N PHE A 62 -17.04 15.46 0.31
CA PHE A 62 -17.43 14.98 1.64
C PHE A 62 -18.78 15.56 2.10
N ALA A 63 -19.59 16.05 1.16
CA ALA A 63 -20.98 16.39 1.42
C ALA A 63 -21.75 15.14 1.83
N GLU A 64 -22.84 15.32 2.57
CA GLU A 64 -23.75 14.24 2.95
C GLU A 64 -24.21 13.46 1.72
N ALA A 65 -23.89 12.17 1.67
CA ALA A 65 -24.42 11.30 0.63
C ALA A 65 -25.85 10.87 0.97
N VAL A 66 -26.69 10.65 -0.05
CA VAL A 66 -28.01 10.03 0.09
C VAL A 66 -27.87 8.69 0.84
N GLU A 67 -28.79 8.37 1.76
CA GLU A 67 -28.69 7.26 2.75
C GLU A 67 -28.09 5.94 2.22
N ASP A 68 -28.38 5.55 0.97
CA ASP A 68 -27.86 4.33 0.32
C ASP A 68 -26.35 4.37 -0.09
N ARG A 69 -25.66 5.50 0.11
CA ARG A 69 -24.24 5.70 -0.27
C ARG A 69 -23.34 6.14 0.88
N SER A 70 -23.86 6.18 2.11
CA SER A 70 -23.10 6.64 3.28
C SER A 70 -21.91 5.71 3.54
N SER A 71 -20.71 6.31 3.63
CA SER A 71 -19.46 5.57 3.75
C SER A 71 -18.97 5.40 5.19
N SER A 72 -19.67 5.97 6.19
CA SER A 72 -19.18 6.18 7.57
C SER A 72 -17.75 6.77 7.66
N SER A 73 -17.32 7.46 6.59
CA SER A 73 -16.00 8.10 6.53
C SER A 73 -15.91 9.22 7.57
N ILE A 74 -14.72 9.45 8.13
CA ILE A 74 -14.51 10.48 9.19
C ILE A 74 -14.95 11.87 8.73
N LEU A 75 -14.79 12.14 7.44
CA LEU A 75 -15.11 13.44 6.87
C LEU A 75 -16.53 13.51 6.33
N GLU A 76 -17.29 12.41 6.37
CA GLU A 76 -18.67 12.36 5.88
C GLU A 76 -19.66 12.17 7.05
N PRO A 77 -20.69 13.02 7.18
CA PRO A 77 -20.93 14.26 6.46
C PRO A 77 -20.14 15.43 7.09
N SER A 78 -19.50 16.26 6.26
CA SER A 78 -18.87 17.51 6.73
C SER A 78 -19.29 18.73 5.91
N SER A 79 -19.23 19.90 6.54
CA SER A 79 -19.55 21.15 5.85
C SER A 79 -18.35 21.64 5.04
N ALA A 80 -18.60 21.95 3.77
CA ALA A 80 -17.60 22.57 2.89
C ALA A 80 -17.02 23.86 3.50
N ALA A 81 -17.87 24.65 4.18
CA ALA A 81 -17.47 25.89 4.85
C ALA A 81 -16.37 25.73 5.91
N VAL A 82 -16.25 24.54 6.54
CA VAL A 82 -15.25 24.28 7.58
C VAL A 82 -14.06 23.51 7.01
N VAL A 83 -14.32 22.43 6.28
CA VAL A 83 -13.26 21.50 5.86
C VAL A 83 -12.53 22.00 4.62
N ALA A 84 -13.21 22.64 3.66
CA ALA A 84 -12.56 23.10 2.44
C ALA A 84 -11.47 24.17 2.67
N PRO A 85 -11.64 25.18 3.56
CA PRO A 85 -10.56 26.09 3.94
C PRO A 85 -9.36 25.36 4.56
N VAL A 86 -9.60 24.34 5.40
CA VAL A 86 -8.53 23.53 6.00
C VAL A 86 -7.76 22.77 4.92
N MET A 87 -8.45 22.20 3.93
CA MET A 87 -7.83 21.54 2.78
C MET A 87 -6.98 22.52 1.95
N ALA A 88 -7.46 23.74 1.73
CA ALA A 88 -6.73 24.79 1.03
C ALA A 88 -5.44 25.18 1.76
N VAL A 89 -5.53 25.45 3.07
CA VAL A 89 -4.38 25.78 3.92
C VAL A 89 -3.39 24.61 3.96
N PHE A 90 -3.88 23.38 4.12
CA PHE A 90 -3.05 22.18 4.09
C PHE A 90 -2.31 22.02 2.77
N GLY A 91 -2.99 22.23 1.63
CA GLY A 91 -2.38 22.19 0.31
C GLY A 91 -1.30 23.27 0.12
N ALA A 92 -1.55 24.49 0.59
CA ALA A 92 -0.58 25.59 0.53
C ALA A 92 0.67 25.31 1.38
N VAL A 93 0.48 24.91 2.65
CA VAL A 93 1.58 24.51 3.55
C VAL A 93 2.33 23.31 2.97
N GLY A 94 1.60 22.34 2.43
CA GLY A 94 2.15 21.16 1.77
C GLY A 94 3.02 21.49 0.55
N ALA A 95 2.59 22.44 -0.29
CA ALA A 95 3.36 22.89 -1.44
C ALA A 95 4.69 23.54 -1.02
N VAL A 96 4.66 24.38 0.02
CA VAL A 96 5.88 25.01 0.57
C VAL A 96 6.81 23.96 1.18
N ALA A 97 6.28 23.11 2.07
CA ALA A 97 7.05 22.07 2.73
C ALA A 97 7.66 21.06 1.73
N GLY A 98 6.86 20.60 0.77
CA GLY A 98 7.31 19.72 -0.31
C GLY A 98 8.42 20.36 -1.15
N THR A 99 8.29 21.63 -1.50
CA THR A 99 9.32 22.37 -2.25
C THR A 99 10.63 22.48 -1.47
N LEU A 100 10.56 22.75 -0.16
CA LEU A 100 11.73 22.77 0.72
C LEU A 100 12.41 21.40 0.79
N MET A 101 11.62 20.31 0.91
CA MET A 101 12.13 18.94 0.92
C MET A 101 12.80 18.55 -0.41
N VAL A 102 12.18 18.89 -1.54
CA VAL A 102 12.74 18.63 -2.89
C VAL A 102 14.06 19.34 -3.07
N ARG A 103 14.15 20.61 -2.64
CA ARG A 103 15.38 21.41 -2.69
C ARG A 103 16.42 20.99 -1.65
N GLY A 104 16.12 20.02 -0.78
CA GLY A 104 17.02 19.56 0.27
C GLY A 104 17.33 20.63 1.32
N ARG A 105 16.46 21.64 1.46
CA ARG A 105 16.64 22.74 2.41
C ARG A 105 16.11 22.37 3.79
N GLY A 106 16.56 23.12 4.80
CA GLY A 106 16.18 22.93 6.20
C GLY A 106 17.24 22.18 6.99
N THR A 107 17.81 22.88 7.97
CA THR A 107 18.77 22.32 8.95
C THR A 107 18.15 22.36 10.35
N GLY A 108 18.70 21.59 11.29
CA GLY A 108 18.31 21.63 12.70
C GLY A 108 16.79 21.49 12.94
N ARG A 109 16.16 22.55 13.47
CA ARG A 109 14.73 22.59 13.82
C ARG A 109 13.82 22.50 12.58
N THR A 110 14.15 23.20 11.50
CA THR A 110 13.36 23.18 10.26
C THR A 110 13.28 21.78 9.67
N ARG A 111 14.40 21.04 9.71
CA ARG A 111 14.42 19.63 9.28
C ARG A 111 13.44 18.78 10.10
N ARG A 112 13.41 18.95 11.43
CA ARG A 112 12.48 18.21 12.31
C ARG A 112 11.03 18.58 12.03
N ALA A 113 10.73 19.86 11.84
CA ALA A 113 9.39 20.33 11.51
C ALA A 113 8.90 19.77 10.17
N LEU A 114 9.75 19.78 9.13
CA LEU A 114 9.43 19.19 7.83
C LEU A 114 9.17 17.68 7.95
N LEU A 115 10.02 16.95 8.66
CA LEU A 115 9.82 15.51 8.88
C LEU A 115 8.55 15.20 9.65
N ALA A 116 8.27 15.95 10.72
CA ALA A 116 7.05 15.80 11.50
C ALA A 116 5.82 16.05 10.62
N PHE A 117 5.79 17.19 9.92
CA PHE A 117 4.70 17.51 9.00
C PHE A 117 4.51 16.43 7.93
N GLY A 118 5.58 15.99 7.26
CA GLY A 118 5.50 15.01 6.18
C GLY A 118 5.05 13.62 6.65
N TRP A 119 5.51 13.15 7.80
CA TRP A 119 5.06 11.88 8.39
C TRP A 119 3.63 11.96 8.90
N THR A 120 3.24 13.06 9.53
CA THR A 120 1.87 13.29 9.98
C THR A 120 0.91 13.40 8.79
N ALA A 121 1.22 14.24 7.80
CA ALA A 121 0.45 14.38 6.57
C ALA A 121 0.32 13.03 5.83
N GLY A 122 1.43 12.34 5.61
CA GLY A 122 1.44 11.03 4.97
C GLY A 122 0.62 9.99 5.73
N GLY A 123 0.75 9.93 7.05
CA GLY A 123 -0.01 9.01 7.90
C GLY A 123 -1.50 9.31 7.90
N LEU A 124 -1.91 10.57 8.06
CA LEU A 124 -3.31 10.99 8.07
C LEU A 124 -4.00 10.68 6.73
N LEU A 125 -3.39 11.08 5.61
CA LEU A 125 -3.95 10.87 4.26
C LEU A 125 -3.98 9.39 3.86
N THR A 126 -3.06 8.56 4.38
CA THR A 126 -2.98 7.14 4.02
C THR A 126 -3.83 6.25 4.93
N PHE A 127 -3.91 6.55 6.23
CA PHE A 127 -4.47 5.64 7.23
C PHE A 127 -5.72 6.15 7.93
N LEU A 128 -5.87 7.47 8.10
CA LEU A 128 -6.97 8.02 8.88
C LEU A 128 -8.15 8.42 7.99
N ILE A 129 -7.89 9.11 6.89
CA ILE A 129 -8.95 9.65 6.01
C ILE A 129 -9.64 8.56 5.17
N PRO A 130 -8.94 7.55 4.61
CA PRO A 130 -9.61 6.52 3.83
C PRO A 130 -10.53 5.62 4.67
N ASP A 131 -11.53 5.07 4.00
CA ASP A 131 -12.57 4.19 4.54
C ASP A 131 -12.43 2.75 3.96
N TYR A 132 -13.47 1.90 4.12
CA TYR A 132 -13.51 0.56 3.50
C TYR A 132 -13.57 0.59 1.97
N SER A 133 -13.83 1.72 1.32
CA SER A 133 -13.90 1.81 -0.13
C SER A 133 -12.62 1.34 -0.79
N LEU A 134 -11.45 1.62 -0.20
CA LEU A 134 -10.18 1.15 -0.73
C LEU A 134 -10.04 -0.37 -0.66
N LEU A 135 -10.49 -0.97 0.45
CA LEU A 135 -10.46 -2.42 0.63
C LEU A 135 -11.47 -3.11 -0.29
N GLY A 136 -12.69 -2.58 -0.38
CA GLY A 136 -13.71 -3.05 -1.31
C GLY A 136 -13.22 -2.97 -2.75
N LEU A 137 -12.64 -1.83 -3.16
CA LEU A 137 -12.07 -1.67 -4.50
C LEU A 137 -10.96 -2.70 -4.76
N LEU A 138 -10.08 -2.94 -3.79
CA LEU A 138 -9.02 -3.93 -3.92
C LEU A 138 -9.58 -5.35 -4.09
N VAL A 139 -10.50 -5.75 -3.22
CA VAL A 139 -11.12 -7.10 -3.21
C VAL A 139 -11.93 -7.33 -4.48
N PHE A 140 -12.74 -6.35 -4.90
CA PHE A 140 -13.59 -6.46 -6.08
C PHE A 140 -12.89 -6.03 -7.37
N SER A 141 -11.63 -5.56 -7.33
CA SER A 141 -10.90 -5.11 -8.53
C SER A 141 -10.87 -6.11 -9.69
N PRO A 142 -10.75 -7.45 -9.48
CA PRO A 142 -10.79 -8.39 -10.60
C PRO A 142 -12.16 -8.41 -11.30
N VAL A 143 -13.24 -8.30 -10.52
CA VAL A 143 -14.61 -8.27 -11.01
C VAL A 143 -14.91 -6.94 -11.70
N LEU A 144 -14.49 -5.82 -11.10
CA LEU A 144 -14.62 -4.49 -11.70
C LEU A 144 -13.87 -4.39 -13.03
N LEU A 145 -12.70 -5.02 -13.14
CA LEU A 145 -11.97 -5.08 -14.41
C LEU A 145 -12.77 -5.80 -15.49
N VAL A 146 -13.48 -6.89 -15.15
CA VAL A 146 -14.38 -7.58 -16.08
C VAL A 146 -15.54 -6.66 -16.48
N PHE A 147 -16.16 -5.97 -15.51
CA PHE A 147 -17.28 -5.07 -15.76
C PHE A 147 -16.95 -3.89 -16.67
N VAL A 148 -15.70 -3.41 -16.67
CA VAL A 148 -15.25 -2.39 -17.64
C VAL A 148 -15.40 -2.88 -19.09
N PHE A 149 -15.27 -4.19 -19.34
CA PHE A 149 -15.41 -4.76 -20.69
C PHE A 149 -16.79 -5.36 -20.97
N THR A 150 -17.48 -5.89 -19.94
CA THR A 150 -18.76 -6.59 -20.10
C THR A 150 -19.98 -5.72 -19.78
N GLY A 151 -19.78 -4.54 -19.20
CA GLY A 151 -20.84 -3.80 -18.51
C GLY A 151 -21.09 -4.33 -17.10
N VAL A 152 -21.67 -3.49 -16.24
CA VAL A 152 -22.09 -3.87 -14.89
C VAL A 152 -23.39 -4.67 -14.97
N PRO A 153 -23.46 -5.89 -14.41
CA PRO A 153 -24.69 -6.67 -14.39
C PRO A 153 -25.68 -6.06 -13.38
N GLY A 154 -26.89 -5.74 -13.85
CA GLY A 154 -27.96 -5.17 -13.04
C GLY A 154 -28.30 -3.72 -13.45
N PRO A 155 -29.14 -3.02 -12.67
CA PRO A 155 -29.58 -1.66 -12.97
C PRO A 155 -28.56 -0.57 -12.60
N GLN A 156 -27.37 -0.96 -12.11
CA GLN A 156 -26.37 -0.05 -11.54
C GLN A 156 -25.28 0.25 -12.57
N ASP A 157 -24.77 1.48 -12.58
CA ASP A 157 -23.66 1.88 -13.44
C ASP A 157 -22.31 1.91 -12.70
N LEU A 158 -21.20 1.89 -13.45
CA LEU A 158 -19.86 2.01 -12.87
C LEU A 158 -19.69 3.34 -12.09
N GLY A 159 -20.43 4.38 -12.48
CA GLY A 159 -20.47 5.67 -11.78
C GLY A 159 -21.12 5.61 -10.40
N ASP A 160 -22.00 4.63 -10.15
CA ASP A 160 -22.61 4.40 -8.84
C ASP A 160 -21.62 3.71 -7.89
N ILE A 161 -20.77 2.83 -8.45
CA ILE A 161 -19.71 2.15 -7.70
C ILE A 161 -18.55 3.12 -7.41
N LEU A 162 -18.08 3.86 -8.42
CA LEU A 162 -16.97 4.82 -8.35
C LEU A 162 -17.47 6.26 -8.31
N TYR A 163 -18.43 6.55 -7.43
CA TYR A 163 -18.92 7.91 -7.27
C TYR A 163 -17.83 8.85 -6.71
N TRP A 164 -18.04 10.15 -6.87
CA TRP A 164 -17.03 11.18 -6.67
C TRP A 164 -16.27 11.10 -5.33
N HIS A 165 -16.97 10.78 -4.23
CA HIS A 165 -16.35 10.58 -2.92
C HIS A 165 -15.26 9.51 -2.93
N ARG A 166 -15.54 8.31 -3.48
CA ARG A 166 -14.57 7.21 -3.53
C ARG A 166 -13.36 7.56 -4.40
N ILE A 167 -13.59 8.25 -5.52
CA ILE A 167 -12.50 8.76 -6.37
C ILE A 167 -11.64 9.75 -5.59
N ASN A 168 -12.26 10.67 -4.84
CA ASN A 168 -11.54 11.62 -4.02
C ASN A 168 -10.71 10.93 -2.91
N LEU A 169 -11.25 9.89 -2.28
CA LEU A 169 -10.48 9.09 -1.30
C LEU A 169 -9.27 8.39 -1.93
N ILE A 170 -9.37 7.92 -3.19
CA ILE A 170 -8.22 7.38 -3.92
C ILE A 170 -7.18 8.49 -4.16
N ILE A 171 -7.61 9.70 -4.56
CA ILE A 171 -6.71 10.85 -4.75
C ILE A 171 -5.98 11.21 -3.45
N VAL A 172 -6.71 11.24 -2.33
CA VAL A 172 -6.16 11.47 -0.98
C VAL A 172 -5.16 10.40 -0.58
N PHE A 173 -5.52 9.13 -0.77
CA PHE A 173 -4.66 7.99 -0.46
C PHE A 173 -3.35 8.02 -1.25
N VAL A 174 -3.42 8.28 -2.56
CA VAL A 174 -2.24 8.47 -3.41
C VAL A 174 -1.39 9.64 -2.93
N GLY A 175 -2.02 10.75 -2.55
CA GLY A 175 -1.35 11.90 -1.91
C GLY A 175 -0.58 11.52 -0.65
N GLY A 176 -1.20 10.71 0.22
CA GLY A 176 -0.58 10.17 1.43
C GLY A 176 0.66 9.32 1.14
N LEU A 177 0.57 8.40 0.16
CA LEU A 177 1.71 7.59 -0.29
C LEU A 177 2.85 8.45 -0.85
N LEU A 178 2.53 9.50 -1.61
CA LEU A 178 3.52 10.47 -2.12
C LEU A 178 4.20 11.25 -0.99
N TRP A 179 3.45 11.64 0.04
CA TRP A 179 3.98 12.29 1.24
C TRP A 179 4.92 11.36 2.01
N ILE A 180 4.54 10.09 2.23
CA ILE A 180 5.40 9.09 2.87
C ILE A 180 6.69 8.90 2.08
N ALA A 181 6.59 8.70 0.76
CA ALA A 181 7.74 8.51 -0.11
C ALA A 181 8.67 9.73 -0.11
N THR A 182 8.12 10.94 -0.24
CA THR A 182 8.91 12.18 -0.24
C THR A 182 9.60 12.41 1.09
N THR A 183 8.89 12.20 2.20
CA THR A 183 9.42 12.37 3.55
C THR A 183 10.54 11.37 3.82
N LEU A 184 10.37 10.11 3.41
CA LEU A 184 11.40 9.09 3.52
C LEU A 184 12.65 9.43 2.68
N ALA A 185 12.46 9.91 1.45
CA ALA A 185 13.56 10.35 0.59
C ALA A 185 14.32 11.53 1.23
N TYR A 186 13.61 12.54 1.73
CA TYR A 186 14.20 13.69 2.42
C TYR A 186 14.93 13.28 3.70
N GLN A 187 14.35 12.38 4.51
CA GLN A 187 14.95 11.85 5.73
C GLN A 187 16.28 11.16 5.44
N ARG A 188 16.33 10.31 4.40
CA ARG A 188 17.55 9.60 4.00
C ARG A 188 18.61 10.55 3.47
N ARG A 189 18.23 11.47 2.57
CA ARG A 189 19.14 12.46 1.96
C ARG A 189 19.79 13.35 3.01
N THR A 190 19.01 13.87 3.95
CA THR A 190 19.50 14.74 5.04
C THR A 190 20.16 13.96 6.18
N GLY A 191 19.98 12.64 6.23
CA GLY A 191 20.57 11.75 7.23
C GLY A 191 21.89 11.09 6.82
N GLY A 192 22.39 11.37 5.60
CA GLY A 192 23.61 10.73 5.08
C GLY A 192 23.44 9.25 4.69
N SER A 193 22.19 8.77 4.56
CA SER A 193 21.90 7.43 4.06
C SER A 193 21.68 7.46 2.55
N CYS A 194 21.99 6.36 1.88
CA CYS A 194 21.59 6.14 0.50
C CYS A 194 20.07 6.34 0.37
N VAL A 195 19.66 7.30 -0.45
CA VAL A 195 18.24 7.68 -0.62
C VAL A 195 17.40 6.49 -1.08
N ARG A 196 18.01 5.57 -1.84
CA ARG A 196 17.32 4.42 -2.42
C ARG A 196 17.17 3.23 -1.48
N CYS A 197 18.27 2.74 -0.91
CA CYS A 197 18.25 1.53 -0.08
C CYS A 197 18.26 1.82 1.44
N GLY A 198 18.49 3.07 1.84
CA GLY A 198 18.57 3.47 3.25
C GLY A 198 19.89 3.14 3.95
N ARG A 199 20.81 2.41 3.32
CA ARG A 199 22.14 2.09 3.89
C ARG A 199 23.02 3.35 3.93
N GLY A 200 23.63 3.62 5.08
CA GLY A 200 24.59 4.72 5.28
C GLY A 200 25.94 4.18 5.77
N ASP A 201 26.85 5.07 6.16
CA ASP A 201 28.21 4.72 6.65
C ASP A 201 28.22 4.03 8.01
N ARG A 202 27.11 4.16 8.75
CA ARG A 202 26.94 3.44 10.01
C ARG A 202 26.79 1.95 9.74
N ALA A 203 27.40 1.14 10.61
CA ALA A 203 27.23 -0.30 10.62
C ALA A 203 25.74 -0.67 10.57
N ALA A 204 25.41 -1.69 9.77
CA ALA A 204 24.04 -2.17 9.67
C ALA A 204 23.56 -2.60 11.06
N ALA A 205 22.38 -2.13 11.46
CA ALA A 205 21.82 -2.51 12.74
C ALA A 205 21.58 -4.03 12.77
N SER A 206 21.92 -4.68 13.87
CA SER A 206 21.84 -6.15 14.01
C SER A 206 20.44 -6.72 13.76
N TRP A 207 19.38 -5.94 13.97
CA TRP A 207 18.00 -6.36 13.67
C TRP A 207 17.70 -6.48 12.17
N THR A 208 18.54 -5.89 11.30
CA THR A 208 18.44 -5.97 9.84
C THR A 208 19.20 -7.14 9.22
N ASP A 209 19.98 -7.88 10.02
CA ASP A 209 20.65 -9.11 9.62
C ASP A 209 19.61 -10.17 9.19
N PRO A 210 19.84 -10.98 8.13
CA PRO A 210 18.82 -11.90 7.65
C PRO A 210 18.31 -12.90 8.69
N ALA A 211 19.16 -13.38 9.61
CA ALA A 211 18.75 -14.30 10.66
C ALA A 211 17.85 -13.60 11.67
N ALA A 212 18.23 -12.40 12.13
CA ALA A 212 17.39 -11.59 13.02
C ALA A 212 16.07 -11.19 12.37
N ALA A 213 16.12 -10.76 11.10
CA ALA A 213 14.96 -10.46 10.27
C ALA A 213 13.97 -11.62 10.21
N LEU A 214 14.47 -12.86 10.06
CA LEU A 214 13.61 -14.04 10.05
C LEU A 214 12.91 -14.26 11.38
N ARG A 215 13.59 -14.07 12.52
CA ARG A 215 13.00 -14.34 13.85
C ARG A 215 11.80 -13.44 14.13
N TRP A 216 11.93 -12.13 13.94
CA TRP A 216 10.82 -11.22 14.19
C TRP A 216 9.76 -11.27 13.07
N SER A 217 10.15 -11.61 11.84
CA SER A 217 9.16 -11.84 10.75
C SER A 217 8.24 -13.02 11.04
N ARG A 218 8.73 -14.06 11.73
CA ARG A 218 7.88 -15.20 12.13
C ARG A 218 6.75 -14.77 13.05
N TRP A 219 7.06 -13.95 14.05
CA TRP A 219 6.04 -13.38 14.94
C TRP A 219 5.06 -12.53 14.15
N ALA A 220 5.55 -11.65 13.29
CA ALA A 220 4.69 -10.81 12.45
C ALA A 220 3.75 -11.62 11.54
N VAL A 221 4.25 -12.69 10.90
CA VAL A 221 3.41 -13.57 10.08
C VAL A 221 2.35 -14.28 10.92
N TRP A 222 2.73 -14.84 12.08
CA TRP A 222 1.74 -15.52 12.93
C TRP A 222 0.70 -14.56 13.50
N THR A 223 1.09 -13.35 13.89
CA THR A 223 0.14 -12.30 14.29
C THR A 223 -0.82 -11.98 13.14
N ALA A 224 -0.33 -11.83 11.91
CA ALA A 224 -1.17 -11.58 10.74
C ALA A 224 -2.15 -12.73 10.47
N VAL A 225 -1.68 -13.99 10.52
CA VAL A 225 -2.54 -15.17 10.32
C VAL A 225 -3.60 -15.29 11.41
N ILE A 226 -3.22 -15.15 12.69
CA ILE A 226 -4.16 -15.26 13.81
C ILE A 226 -5.21 -14.15 13.75
N SER A 227 -4.84 -12.95 13.29
CA SER A 227 -5.76 -11.83 13.18
C SER A 227 -6.88 -12.03 12.15
N THR A 228 -6.78 -12.99 11.21
CA THR A 228 -7.88 -13.28 10.27
C THR A 228 -8.94 -14.20 10.86
N LEU A 229 -8.58 -15.01 11.86
CA LEU A 229 -9.45 -16.05 12.42
C LEU A 229 -10.81 -15.53 12.91
N PRO A 230 -10.92 -14.40 13.62
CA PRO A 230 -12.23 -13.89 14.04
C PRO A 230 -13.18 -13.63 12.87
N TYR A 231 -12.65 -13.09 11.76
CA TYR A 231 -13.44 -12.81 10.57
C TYR A 231 -13.84 -14.11 9.86
N ASP A 232 -12.89 -15.04 9.71
CA ASP A 232 -13.16 -16.30 9.03
C ASP A 232 -14.18 -17.16 9.81
N ILE A 233 -14.06 -17.23 11.14
CA ILE A 233 -14.97 -17.98 12.02
C ILE A 233 -16.39 -17.42 11.95
N THR A 234 -16.57 -16.09 11.97
CA THR A 234 -17.90 -15.47 11.90
C THR A 234 -18.57 -15.75 10.55
N ARG A 235 -17.85 -15.59 9.42
CA ARG A 235 -18.42 -15.90 8.10
C ARG A 235 -18.78 -17.37 7.92
N ILE A 236 -17.96 -18.28 8.43
CA ILE A 236 -18.25 -19.72 8.41
C ILE A 236 -19.47 -20.04 9.29
N ALA A 237 -19.56 -19.48 10.50
CA ALA A 237 -20.69 -19.68 11.40
C ALA A 237 -22.01 -19.27 10.72
N TRP A 238 -22.05 -18.08 10.12
CA TRP A 238 -23.26 -17.57 9.46
C TRP A 238 -23.68 -18.42 8.27
N TYR A 239 -22.72 -18.89 7.46
CA TYR A 239 -23.00 -19.77 6.33
C TYR A 239 -23.67 -21.08 6.78
N PHE A 240 -23.29 -21.62 7.95
CA PHE A 240 -23.91 -22.81 8.53
C PHE A 240 -25.15 -22.52 9.39
N GLY A 241 -25.67 -21.30 9.37
CA GLY A 241 -26.89 -20.93 10.08
C GLY A 241 -26.70 -20.62 11.57
N TRP A 242 -25.46 -20.37 12.03
CA TRP A 242 -25.18 -19.95 13.40
C TRP A 242 -25.10 -18.42 13.48
N PRO A 243 -26.00 -17.73 14.23
CA PRO A 243 -26.06 -16.27 14.30
C PRO A 243 -24.96 -15.68 15.23
N LEU A 244 -23.70 -16.00 14.95
CA LEU A 244 -22.59 -15.61 15.82
C LEU A 244 -22.38 -14.09 15.76
N GLY A 245 -22.78 -13.40 16.83
CA GLY A 245 -22.64 -11.94 16.95
C GLY A 245 -23.63 -11.12 16.13
N ILE A 246 -24.73 -11.74 15.68
CA ILE A 246 -25.84 -11.10 14.97
C ILE A 246 -27.17 -11.61 15.52
N THR A 247 -28.27 -10.93 15.23
CA THR A 247 -29.63 -11.40 15.55
C THR A 247 -30.08 -12.51 14.61
N ASP A 248 -30.98 -13.38 15.06
CA ASP A 248 -31.61 -14.43 14.24
C ASP A 248 -32.36 -13.84 13.04
N GLU A 249 -33.04 -12.70 13.22
CA GLU A 249 -33.75 -11.99 12.16
C GLU A 249 -32.80 -11.56 11.04
N PHE A 250 -31.68 -10.93 11.39
CA PHE A 250 -30.65 -10.53 10.43
C PHE A 250 -30.05 -11.72 9.69
N LEU A 251 -29.81 -12.85 10.37
CA LEU A 251 -29.33 -14.06 9.70
C LEU A 251 -30.35 -14.60 8.70
N LYS A 252 -31.64 -14.55 9.05
CA LYS A 252 -32.73 -14.94 8.15
C LYS A 252 -32.78 -14.03 6.92
N ASP A 253 -32.65 -12.72 7.09
CA ASP A 253 -32.59 -11.78 5.97
C ASP A 253 -31.42 -12.09 5.03
N MET A 254 -30.27 -12.50 5.58
CA MET A 254 -29.13 -12.95 4.78
C MET A 254 -29.38 -14.26 4.02
N GLN A 255 -30.20 -15.16 4.56
CA GLN A 255 -30.61 -16.41 3.91
C GLN A 255 -31.62 -16.16 2.79
N ASP A 256 -32.54 -15.22 3.01
CA ASP A 256 -33.57 -14.83 2.04
C ASP A 256 -32.99 -13.98 0.89
N THR A 257 -31.84 -13.33 1.11
CA THR A 257 -31.13 -12.55 0.08
C THR A 257 -30.25 -13.46 -0.81
N PRO A 258 -30.49 -13.51 -2.13
CA PRO A 258 -29.74 -14.38 -3.04
C PRO A 258 -28.22 -14.16 -2.98
N ASN A 259 -27.47 -15.25 -2.87
CA ASN A 259 -25.99 -15.32 -2.87
C ASN A 259 -25.26 -14.55 -1.74
N MET A 260 -25.97 -13.99 -0.75
CA MET A 260 -25.34 -13.16 0.28
C MET A 260 -24.43 -13.98 1.22
N LEU A 261 -24.91 -15.12 1.71
CA LEU A 261 -24.11 -16.03 2.55
C LEU A 261 -22.93 -16.65 1.78
N GLU A 262 -23.13 -16.98 0.51
CA GLU A 262 -22.09 -17.53 -0.36
C GLU A 262 -20.98 -16.52 -0.61
N MET A 263 -21.32 -15.24 -0.81
CA MET A 263 -20.34 -14.16 -0.91
C MET A 263 -19.58 -13.98 0.42
N GLY A 264 -20.28 -14.02 1.55
CA GLY A 264 -19.65 -13.99 2.88
C GLY A 264 -18.63 -15.12 3.08
N LEU A 265 -19.01 -16.35 2.71
CA LEU A 265 -18.12 -17.51 2.76
C LEU A 265 -16.94 -17.37 1.80
N ALA A 266 -17.18 -16.91 0.57
CA ALA A 266 -16.12 -16.67 -0.42
C ALA A 266 -15.07 -15.67 0.10
N LEU A 267 -15.50 -14.60 0.77
CA LEU A 267 -14.59 -13.64 1.41
C LEU A 267 -13.77 -14.31 2.54
N GLY A 268 -14.38 -15.19 3.35
CA GLY A 268 -13.65 -15.97 4.36
C GLY A 268 -12.62 -16.94 3.76
N VAL A 269 -12.96 -17.59 2.64
CA VAL A 269 -12.02 -18.46 1.91
C VAL A 269 -10.87 -17.64 1.33
N VAL A 270 -11.14 -16.48 0.72
CA VAL A 270 -10.10 -15.58 0.19
C VAL A 270 -9.18 -15.09 1.30
N SER A 271 -9.75 -14.72 2.46
CA SER A 271 -8.99 -14.36 3.66
C SER A 271 -8.07 -15.50 4.13
N THR A 272 -8.61 -16.73 4.21
CA THR A 272 -7.84 -17.93 4.59
C THR A 272 -6.71 -18.24 3.60
N LEU A 273 -6.97 -18.12 2.29
CA LEU A 273 -5.96 -18.26 1.24
C LEU A 273 -4.90 -17.15 1.34
N GLY A 274 -5.30 -15.93 1.69
CA GLY A 274 -4.41 -14.83 2.03
C GLY A 274 -3.48 -15.20 3.20
N SER A 275 -4.02 -15.80 4.25
CA SER A 275 -3.25 -16.32 5.40
C SER A 275 -2.23 -17.39 5.01
N LEU A 276 -2.61 -18.33 4.15
CA LEU A 276 -1.66 -19.27 3.58
C LEU A 276 -0.58 -18.55 2.76
N LEU A 277 -0.95 -17.53 1.97
CA LEU A 277 -0.01 -16.77 1.15
C LEU A 277 1.02 -16.02 2.02
N MET A 278 0.57 -15.42 3.13
CA MET A 278 1.41 -14.71 4.09
C MET A 278 2.45 -15.61 4.74
N HIS A 279 2.13 -16.88 4.98
CA HIS A 279 3.11 -17.86 5.47
C HIS A 279 4.31 -18.00 4.51
N GLY A 280 4.10 -17.75 3.22
CA GLY A 280 5.16 -17.71 2.21
C GLY A 280 6.25 -16.69 2.50
N LEU A 281 5.94 -15.61 3.23
CA LEU A 281 6.91 -14.60 3.63
C LEU A 281 7.96 -15.13 4.61
N ILE A 282 7.79 -16.30 5.21
CA ILE A 282 8.79 -16.94 6.10
C ILE A 282 9.15 -18.38 5.68
N ALA A 283 8.51 -18.90 4.64
CA ALA A 283 8.69 -20.27 4.17
C ALA A 283 9.50 -20.34 2.87
N ARG A 284 10.12 -21.49 2.60
CA ARG A 284 10.97 -21.69 1.40
C ARG A 284 10.21 -21.49 0.09
N TRP A 285 8.90 -21.76 0.05
CA TRP A 285 8.11 -21.66 -1.18
C TRP A 285 7.84 -20.21 -1.61
N GLY A 286 7.93 -19.23 -0.69
CA GLY A 286 7.92 -17.80 -1.05
C GLY A 286 9.29 -17.30 -1.54
N GLU A 287 10.31 -18.14 -1.45
CA GLU A 287 11.68 -17.83 -1.89
C GLU A 287 12.06 -18.54 -3.18
N VAL A 288 11.54 -19.75 -3.37
CA VAL A 288 11.74 -20.63 -4.52
C VAL A 288 10.39 -21.21 -4.91
N TRP A 289 10.05 -21.15 -6.19
CA TRP A 289 8.76 -21.63 -6.68
C TRP A 289 8.54 -23.11 -6.32
N PRO A 290 7.41 -23.44 -5.66
CA PRO A 290 7.13 -24.79 -5.22
C PRO A 290 6.82 -25.73 -6.39
N ARG A 291 6.89 -27.04 -6.12
CA ARG A 291 6.79 -28.08 -7.17
C ARG A 291 5.43 -28.13 -7.87
N TRP A 292 4.37 -27.65 -7.22
CA TRP A 292 3.02 -27.58 -7.79
C TRP A 292 2.86 -26.44 -8.82
N VAL A 293 3.77 -25.45 -8.85
CA VAL A 293 3.82 -24.43 -9.91
C VAL A 293 4.69 -24.95 -11.05
N TRP A 294 4.11 -25.83 -11.86
CA TRP A 294 4.79 -26.64 -12.88
C TRP A 294 5.68 -25.82 -13.84
N PHE A 295 5.24 -24.64 -14.28
CA PHE A 295 5.97 -23.80 -15.25
C PHE A 295 7.15 -22.99 -14.67
N LYS A 296 7.26 -22.84 -13.34
CA LYS A 296 8.34 -22.07 -12.67
C LYS A 296 9.10 -22.84 -11.60
N ARG A 297 8.80 -24.12 -11.42
CA ARG A 297 9.36 -25.02 -10.39
C ARG A 297 10.87 -24.83 -10.20
N GLY A 298 11.29 -24.66 -8.95
CA GLY A 298 12.71 -24.61 -8.56
C GLY A 298 13.44 -23.30 -8.90
N ARG A 299 12.80 -22.36 -9.62
CA ARG A 299 13.38 -21.05 -9.88
C ARG A 299 13.24 -20.13 -8.66
N PRO A 300 14.20 -19.22 -8.41
CA PRO A 300 14.06 -18.22 -7.36
C PRO A 300 12.88 -17.28 -7.66
N VAL A 301 12.07 -16.99 -6.64
CA VAL A 301 11.02 -15.99 -6.73
C VAL A 301 11.64 -14.60 -6.71
N HIS A 302 11.28 -13.74 -7.68
CA HIS A 302 11.73 -12.37 -7.69
C HIS A 302 11.15 -11.63 -6.48
N PRO A 303 11.93 -10.90 -5.65
CA PRO A 303 11.43 -10.36 -4.38
C PRO A 303 10.19 -9.46 -4.52
N ALA A 304 10.10 -8.70 -5.62
CA ALA A 304 8.94 -7.84 -5.88
C ALA A 304 7.62 -8.61 -6.06
N THR A 305 7.65 -9.89 -6.44
CA THR A 305 6.45 -10.73 -6.59
C THR A 305 5.71 -10.91 -5.27
N ALA A 306 6.42 -10.95 -4.13
CA ALA A 306 5.81 -11.01 -2.80
C ALA A 306 5.66 -9.61 -2.19
N VAL A 307 6.68 -8.76 -2.30
CA VAL A 307 6.71 -7.46 -1.61
C VAL A 307 5.63 -6.51 -2.10
N VAL A 308 5.40 -6.41 -3.40
CA VAL A 308 4.43 -5.44 -3.96
C VAL A 308 2.99 -5.77 -3.53
N PRO A 309 2.44 -6.96 -3.80
CA PRO A 309 1.06 -7.26 -3.41
C PRO A 309 0.88 -7.23 -1.89
N ALA A 310 1.83 -7.78 -1.12
CA ALA A 310 1.74 -7.76 0.34
C ALA A 310 1.78 -6.35 0.93
N SER A 311 2.57 -5.43 0.35
CA SER A 311 2.58 -4.03 0.77
C SER A 311 1.27 -3.31 0.44
N VAL A 312 0.67 -3.58 -0.74
CA VAL A 312 -0.62 -3.00 -1.12
C VAL A 312 -1.71 -3.44 -0.15
N VAL A 313 -1.83 -4.75 0.09
CA VAL A 313 -2.81 -5.30 1.04
C VAL A 313 -2.57 -4.77 2.45
N ALA A 314 -1.32 -4.75 2.91
CA ALA A 314 -0.97 -4.24 4.24
C ALA A 314 -1.42 -2.80 4.47
N VAL A 315 -1.21 -1.92 3.50
CA VAL A 315 -1.55 -0.50 3.64
C VAL A 315 -3.06 -0.28 3.56
N VAL A 316 -3.77 -1.00 2.69
CA VAL A 316 -5.22 -0.84 2.48
C VAL A 316 -6.06 -1.44 3.63
N LEU A 317 -5.55 -2.47 4.31
CA LEU A 317 -6.25 -3.07 5.47
C LEU A 317 -6.31 -2.15 6.69
N ILE A 318 -5.30 -1.29 6.88
CA ILE A 318 -5.20 -0.46 8.09
C ILE A 318 -6.38 0.52 8.22
N PRO A 319 -6.72 1.37 7.22
CA PRO A 319 -7.87 2.26 7.31
C PRO A 319 -9.18 1.51 7.56
N ALA A 320 -9.39 0.38 6.88
CA ALA A 320 -10.60 -0.42 7.03
C ALA A 320 -10.76 -0.96 8.47
N GLY A 321 -9.67 -1.45 9.07
CA GLY A 321 -9.69 -1.90 10.47
C GLY A 321 -9.86 -0.76 11.47
N LEU A 322 -9.24 0.40 11.22
CA LEU A 322 -9.41 1.59 12.07
C LEU A 322 -10.84 2.14 12.03
N MET A 323 -11.51 2.03 10.88
CA MET A 323 -12.92 2.40 10.77
C MET A 323 -13.82 1.40 11.49
N ALA A 324 -13.54 0.09 11.39
CA ALA A 324 -14.28 -0.92 12.13
C ALA A 324 -14.23 -0.73 13.66
N ILE A 325 -13.18 -0.09 14.19
CA ILE A 325 -13.11 0.29 15.62
C ILE A 325 -14.10 1.42 15.95
N ARG A 326 -14.30 2.37 15.04
CA ARG A 326 -15.17 3.54 15.23
C ARG A 326 -16.64 3.16 15.14
N ASP A 327 -16.98 2.29 14.20
CA ASP A 327 -18.35 1.85 13.93
C ASP A 327 -18.68 0.52 14.62
N PHE A 328 -18.03 0.25 15.76
CA PHE A 328 -18.26 -0.97 16.51
C PHE A 328 -19.61 -0.91 17.22
N ASP A 329 -20.51 -1.82 16.85
CA ASP A 329 -21.78 -2.05 17.57
C ASP A 329 -21.66 -3.27 18.50
N PRO A 330 -21.77 -3.10 19.84
CA PRO A 330 -21.77 -4.22 20.78
C PRO A 330 -22.92 -5.22 20.58
N HIS A 331 -24.08 -4.77 20.08
CA HIS A 331 -25.27 -5.61 19.89
C HIS A 331 -25.17 -6.48 18.64
N MET A 332 -24.53 -5.97 17.59
CA MET A 332 -24.31 -6.66 16.32
C MET A 332 -22.81 -6.83 16.03
N TRP A 333 -22.03 -7.17 17.05
CA TRP A 333 -20.56 -7.17 16.97
C TRP A 333 -20.00 -8.09 15.88
N GLY A 334 -20.74 -9.12 15.44
CA GLY A 334 -20.33 -10.02 14.37
C GLY A 334 -20.23 -9.34 13.00
N THR A 335 -20.90 -8.21 12.79
CA THR A 335 -20.91 -7.47 11.51
C THR A 335 -19.57 -6.84 11.17
N LEU A 336 -19.04 -6.02 12.08
CA LEU A 336 -17.80 -5.26 11.90
C LEU A 336 -16.74 -5.54 12.98
N GLY A 337 -17.11 -6.13 14.12
CA GLY A 337 -16.19 -6.42 15.22
C GLY A 337 -14.98 -7.27 14.80
N PRO A 338 -15.14 -8.37 14.05
CA PRO A 338 -14.01 -9.13 13.53
C PRO A 338 -13.07 -8.30 12.63
N SER A 339 -13.59 -7.31 11.92
CA SER A 339 -12.83 -6.45 11.01
C SER A 339 -11.90 -5.48 11.73
N VAL A 340 -12.07 -5.24 13.04
CA VAL A 340 -11.10 -4.49 13.86
C VAL A 340 -9.69 -5.08 13.75
N PHE A 341 -9.59 -6.40 13.65
CA PHE A 341 -8.33 -7.11 13.51
C PHE A 341 -7.65 -6.88 12.15
N TRP A 342 -8.32 -6.27 11.15
CA TRP A 342 -7.68 -5.89 9.89
C TRP A 342 -6.56 -4.85 10.09
N ALA A 343 -6.66 -3.96 11.08
CA ALA A 343 -5.58 -3.04 11.39
C ALA A 343 -4.34 -3.78 11.91
N VAL A 344 -4.55 -4.76 12.79
CA VAL A 344 -3.49 -5.64 13.31
C VAL A 344 -2.89 -6.45 12.17
N TRP A 345 -3.75 -7.02 11.31
CA TRP A 345 -3.34 -7.75 10.11
C TRP A 345 -2.47 -6.89 9.20
N GLY A 346 -2.93 -5.69 8.83
CA GLY A 346 -2.21 -4.79 7.93
C GLY A 346 -0.83 -4.39 8.46
N VAL A 347 -0.74 -4.03 9.74
CA VAL A 347 0.55 -3.70 10.39
C VAL A 347 1.48 -4.92 10.42
N ALA A 348 0.98 -6.07 10.88
CA ALA A 348 1.77 -7.29 10.99
C ALA A 348 2.26 -7.78 9.61
N LEU A 349 1.41 -7.71 8.59
CA LEU A 349 1.76 -8.01 7.20
C LEU A 349 2.80 -7.04 6.65
N GLY A 350 2.67 -5.73 6.93
CA GLY A 350 3.65 -4.72 6.52
C GLY A 350 5.03 -4.99 7.15
N VAL A 351 5.06 -5.34 8.43
CA VAL A 351 6.27 -5.73 9.15
C VAL A 351 6.87 -6.99 8.51
N ALA A 352 6.09 -8.07 8.35
CA ALA A 352 6.54 -9.32 7.73
C ALA A 352 7.08 -9.10 6.30
N THR A 353 6.42 -8.25 5.52
CA THR A 353 6.83 -7.86 4.17
C THR A 353 8.16 -7.13 4.16
N PHE A 354 8.36 -6.20 5.09
CA PHE A 354 9.62 -5.51 5.27
C PHE A 354 10.74 -6.49 5.65
N GLY A 355 10.46 -7.46 6.53
CA GLY A 355 11.41 -8.48 6.92
C GLY A 355 11.79 -9.40 5.77
N TYR A 356 10.82 -9.83 4.97
CA TYR A 356 11.07 -10.55 3.71
C TYR A 356 11.95 -9.73 2.75
N HIS A 357 11.67 -8.43 2.60
CA HIS A 357 12.50 -7.53 1.79
C HIS A 357 13.94 -7.45 2.32
N LEU A 358 14.14 -7.32 3.63
CA LEU A 358 15.48 -7.23 4.24
C LEU A 358 16.31 -8.49 4.03
N ARG A 359 15.69 -9.69 4.06
CA ARG A 359 16.39 -10.96 3.80
C ARG A 359 16.73 -11.16 2.33
N ARG A 360 15.94 -10.56 1.43
CA ARG A 360 16.02 -10.79 -0.02
C ARG A 360 16.66 -9.65 -0.80
N ARG A 361 16.96 -8.52 -0.16
CA ARG A 361 17.67 -7.40 -0.79
C ARG A 361 19.17 -7.75 -0.93
N GLY A 362 19.68 -7.64 -2.15
CA GLY A 362 21.12 -7.80 -2.43
C GLY A 362 21.90 -6.50 -2.34
N GLY A 363 23.02 -6.46 -3.07
CA GLY A 363 23.81 -5.25 -3.29
C GLY A 363 22.99 -4.10 -3.88
N CYS A 364 23.17 -2.89 -3.36
CA CYS A 364 22.53 -1.71 -3.90
C CYS A 364 23.35 -1.19 -5.09
N ALA A 365 22.80 -1.27 -6.30
CA ALA A 365 23.45 -0.72 -7.50
C ALA A 365 23.69 0.80 -7.48
N HIS A 366 23.14 1.53 -6.51
CA HIS A 366 23.34 2.99 -6.40
C HIS A 366 24.50 3.37 -5.48
N CYS A 367 24.65 2.69 -4.33
CA CYS A 367 25.72 2.98 -3.37
C CYS A 367 26.77 1.86 -3.26
N GLY A 368 26.64 0.77 -4.01
CA GLY A 368 27.53 -0.40 -4.01
C GLY A 368 27.41 -1.31 -2.78
N ARG A 369 26.64 -0.94 -1.75
CA ARG A 369 26.64 -1.65 -0.46
C ARG A 369 25.76 -2.90 -0.48
N GLY A 370 26.27 -4.02 0.04
CA GLY A 370 25.64 -5.36 0.16
C GLY A 370 25.17 -5.68 1.55
#